data_AF-A0A7Y1ZV52-F1
#
_entry.id   AF-A0A7Y1ZV52-F1
#
_cell.length_a   1.000
_cell.length_b   1.000
_cell.length_c   1.000
_cell.angle_alpha   90.00
_cell.angle_beta   90.00
_cell.angle_gamma   90.00
#
_symmetry.space_group_name_H-M   'P 1'
#
loop_
_entity.id
_entity.type
_entity.pdbx_description
1 polymer ?
#
loop_
_entity_poly.entity_id
_entity_poly.type
_entity_poly.pdbx_seq_one_letter_code
_entity_poly.pdbx_strand_id
1 'polypeptide(L)'
;MRPDTVFDRRLQHERTALAWERTAIAMIVAGALLARHAVELSPMFAIIGIAQLLTGASLLIWTGRHYDDLHAPLRRGESPVHPGAARLVGVASVVFCGSATAIAIAAAAR
;
A
#
# COMPACT_ATOMS: atom_id res chain seq x y z
N MET A 1 -30.75 -20.02 -9.05
CA MET A 1 -31.13 -18.59 -9.12
C MET A 1 -30.11 -17.82 -8.29
N ARG A 2 -29.38 -16.87 -8.89
CA ARG A 2 -28.40 -16.07 -8.15
C ARG A 2 -29.18 -15.02 -7.37
N PRO A 3 -29.02 -14.89 -6.04
CA PRO A 3 -29.81 -13.96 -5.24
C PRO A 3 -29.61 -12.54 -5.77
N ASP A 4 -30.72 -11.90 -6.07
CA ASP A 4 -30.84 -10.55 -6.62
C ASP A 4 -30.53 -9.46 -5.57
N THR A 5 -30.37 -9.86 -4.31
CA THR A 5 -29.98 -9.01 -3.20
C THR A 5 -28.63 -9.44 -2.61
N VAL A 6 -27.76 -8.45 -2.35
CA VAL A 6 -26.46 -8.67 -1.71
C VAL A 6 -26.72 -9.05 -0.24
N PHE A 7 -26.33 -10.27 0.14
CA PHE A 7 -26.55 -10.85 1.48
C PHE A 7 -26.02 -9.96 2.61
N ASP A 8 -24.85 -9.33 2.41
CA ASP A 8 -24.30 -8.35 3.34
C ASP A 8 -23.61 -7.22 2.55
N ARG A 9 -24.26 -6.05 2.55
CA ARG A 9 -23.79 -4.87 1.82
C ARG A 9 -22.53 -4.25 2.44
N ARG A 10 -22.24 -4.51 3.73
CA ARG A 10 -21.09 -3.96 4.46
C ARG A 10 -19.84 -4.84 4.32
N LEU A 11 -20.00 -6.13 4.03
CA LEU A 11 -18.89 -7.08 3.84
C LEU A 11 -17.86 -6.67 2.78
N GLN A 12 -18.25 -5.89 1.76
CA GLN A 12 -17.29 -5.40 0.76
C GLN A 12 -16.36 -4.31 1.30
N HIS A 13 -16.85 -3.46 2.22
CA HIS A 13 -16.05 -2.38 2.80
C HIS A 13 -14.98 -2.90 3.74
N GLU A 14 -15.35 -3.81 4.65
CA GLU A 14 -14.40 -4.44 5.58
C GLU A 14 -13.28 -5.16 4.82
N ARG A 15 -13.63 -5.87 3.73
CA ARG A 15 -12.63 -6.54 2.88
C ARG A 15 -11.69 -5.57 2.19
N THR A 16 -12.19 -4.43 1.71
CA THR A 16 -11.35 -3.40 1.09
C THR A 16 -10.46 -2.74 2.13
N ALA A 17 -10.97 -2.42 3.32
CA ALA A 17 -10.17 -1.85 4.42
C ALA A 17 -9.05 -2.80 4.86
N LEU A 18 -9.37 -4.09 5.11
CA LEU A 18 -8.37 -5.10 5.48
C LEU A 18 -7.32 -5.32 4.39
N ALA A 19 -7.71 -5.21 3.11
CA ALA A 19 -6.75 -5.29 2.01
C ALA A 19 -5.79 -4.10 2.02
N TRP A 20 -6.29 -2.89 2.27
CA TRP A 20 -5.48 -1.68 2.39
C TRP A 20 -4.52 -1.72 3.59
N GLU A 21 -5.00 -2.14 4.76
CA GLU A 21 -4.16 -2.32 5.94
C GLU A 21 -3.03 -3.32 5.69
N ARG A 22 -3.34 -4.47 5.07
CA ARG A 22 -2.33 -5.48 4.74
C ARG A 22 -1.28 -4.96 3.77
N THR A 23 -1.69 -4.21 2.75
CA THR A 23 -0.74 -3.57 1.81
C THR A 23 0.14 -2.55 2.51
N ALA A 24 -0.43 -1.74 3.40
CA ALA A 24 0.32 -0.74 4.15
C ALA A 24 1.38 -1.38 5.07
N ILE A 25 0.99 -2.43 5.81
CA ILE A 25 1.92 -3.19 6.68
C ILE A 25 3.04 -3.84 5.84
N ALA A 26 2.71 -4.44 4.70
CA ALA A 26 3.71 -5.03 3.81
C ALA A 26 4.73 -4.00 3.32
N MET A 27 4.29 -2.79 2.95
CA MET A 27 5.19 -1.71 2.53
C MET A 27 6.07 -1.21 3.68
N ILE A 28 5.52 -1.07 4.90
CA ILE A 28 6.28 -0.70 6.10
C ILE A 28 7.40 -1.71 6.36
N VAL A 29 7.06 -3.00 6.38
CA VAL A 29 8.02 -4.08 6.66
C VAL A 29 9.10 -4.16 5.57
N ALA A 30 8.70 -4.11 4.29
CA ALA A 30 9.65 -4.15 3.17
C ALA A 30 10.60 -2.94 3.20
N GLY A 31 10.08 -1.73 3.44
CA GLY A 31 10.87 -0.52 3.56
C GLY A 31 11.84 -0.57 4.75
N ALA A 32 11.37 -1.02 5.91
CA ALA A 32 12.20 -1.18 7.12
C ALA A 32 13.35 -2.18 6.92
N LEU A 33 13.06 -3.34 6.31
CA LEU A 33 14.07 -4.36 6.02
C LEU A 33 15.10 -3.86 5.02
N LEU A 34 14.66 -3.20 3.95
CA LEU A 34 15.58 -2.61 2.98
C LEU A 34 16.46 -1.55 3.65
N ALA A 35 15.87 -0.66 4.45
CA ALA A 35 16.62 0.40 5.10
C ALA A 35 17.66 -0.12 6.10
N ARG A 36 17.33 -1.20 6.80
CA ARG A 36 18.22 -1.80 7.80
C ARG A 36 19.33 -2.63 7.18
N HIS A 37 19.02 -3.46 6.18
CA HIS A 37 19.93 -4.50 5.70
C HIS A 37 20.70 -4.14 4.44
N ALA A 38 20.14 -3.29 3.56
CA ALA A 38 20.80 -2.94 2.30
C ALA A 38 21.69 -1.69 2.42
N VAL A 39 21.76 -1.05 3.59
CA VAL A 39 22.63 0.11 3.83
C VAL A 39 24.12 -0.22 3.68
N GLU A 40 24.51 -1.46 3.98
CA GLU A 40 25.89 -1.94 3.83
C GLU A 40 26.36 -1.96 2.36
N LEU A 41 25.42 -2.13 1.41
CA LEU A 41 25.71 -2.06 -0.02
C LEU A 41 25.76 -0.62 -0.53
N SER A 42 24.84 0.22 -0.06
CA SER A 42 24.80 1.65 -0.39
C SER A 42 23.88 2.41 0.55
N PRO A 43 24.26 3.62 1.00
CA PRO A 43 23.37 4.49 1.77
C PRO A 43 22.09 4.87 0.98
N MET A 44 22.09 4.75 -0.35
CA MET A 44 20.91 5.04 -1.17
C MET A 44 19.76 4.05 -0.92
N PHE A 45 20.06 2.80 -0.57
CA PHE A 45 19.03 1.83 -0.19
C PHE A 45 18.35 2.19 1.13
N ALA A 46 19.07 2.83 2.05
CA ALA A 46 18.47 3.35 3.28
C ALA A 46 17.41 4.42 2.99
N ILE A 47 17.73 5.35 2.09
CA ILE A 47 16.79 6.41 1.68
C ILE A 47 15.55 5.82 1.03
N ILE A 48 15.72 4.86 0.10
CA ILE A 48 14.61 4.21 -0.61
C ILE A 48 13.75 3.40 0.37
N GLY A 49 14.37 2.66 1.28
CA GLY A 49 13.65 1.90 2.32
C GLY A 49 12.86 2.80 3.26
N ILE A 50 13.45 3.91 3.72
CA ILE A 50 12.76 4.89 4.57
C ILE A 50 11.58 5.53 3.81
N ALA A 51 11.78 5.93 2.56
CA ALA A 51 10.70 6.51 1.74
C ALA A 51 9.52 5.53 1.58
N GLN A 52 9.81 4.25 1.34
CA GLN A 52 8.78 3.21 1.25
C GLN A 52 8.05 2.99 2.58
N LEU A 53 8.80 2.97 3.68
CA LEU A 53 8.24 2.85 5.02
C LEU A 53 7.27 4.00 5.32
N LEU A 54 7.68 5.24 5.04
CA LEU A 54 6.84 6.43 5.26
C LEU A 54 5.59 6.41 4.37
N THR A 55 5.72 5.91 3.14
CA THR A 55 4.59 5.74 2.23
C THR A 55 3.58 4.72 2.78
N GLY A 56 4.06 3.58 3.30
CA GLY A 56 3.22 2.59 3.97
C GLY A 56 2.56 3.10 5.26
N ALA A 57 3.30 3.83 6.10
CA ALA A 57 2.74 4.45 7.30
C ALA A 57 1.64 5.47 6.96
N SER A 58 1.87 6.30 5.94
CA SER A 58 0.89 7.26 5.45
C SER A 58 -0.37 6.57 4.94
N LEU A 59 -0.22 5.46 4.19
CA LEU A 59 -1.34 4.67 3.70
C LEU A 59 -2.14 4.04 4.84
N LEU A 60 -1.47 3.52 5.88
CA LEU A 60 -2.14 2.92 7.04
C LEU A 60 -2.99 3.96 7.79
N ILE A 61 -2.40 5.14 8.05
CA ILE A 61 -3.09 6.26 8.70
C ILE A 61 -4.27 6.74 7.84
N TRP A 62 -4.06 6.86 6.52
CA TRP A 62 -5.13 7.25 5.60
C TRP A 62 -6.28 6.24 5.59
N THR A 63 -5.97 4.94 5.55
CA THR A 63 -6.97 3.87 5.57
C THR A 63 -7.79 3.91 6.85
N GLY A 64 -7.15 4.07 8.01
CA GLY A 64 -7.83 4.16 9.30
C GLY A 64 -8.70 5.40 9.45
N ARG A 65 -8.23 6.58 8.98
CA ARG A 65 -9.04 7.81 9.04
C ARG A 65 -10.22 7.80 8.09
N HIS A 66 -10.02 7.27 6.88
CA HIS A 66 -11.06 7.29 5.86
C HIS A 66 -12.10 6.19 6.05
N TYR A 67 -11.84 5.22 6.92
CA TYR A 67 -12.78 4.18 7.33
C TYR A 67 -14.09 4.77 7.89
N ASP A 68 -13.98 5.80 8.74
CA ASP A 68 -15.14 6.44 9.38
C ASP A 68 -15.92 7.37 8.43
N ASP A 69 -15.23 8.06 7.51
CA ASP A 69 -15.82 8.97 6.52
C ASP A 69 -16.73 8.24 5.50
N LEU A 70 -16.55 6.93 5.33
CA LEU A 70 -17.23 6.10 4.34
C LEU A 70 -18.65 5.67 4.76
N HIS A 71 -19.09 5.97 5.98
CA HIS A 71 -20.47 5.68 6.42
C HIS A 71 -21.55 6.50 5.68
N ALA A 72 -21.22 7.70 5.18
CA ALA A 72 -22.18 8.59 4.51
C ALA A 72 -22.37 8.32 2.99
N PRO A 73 -21.32 8.06 2.18
CA PRO A 73 -21.43 7.80 0.74
C PRO A 73 -22.09 6.46 0.40
N LEU A 74 -21.98 5.47 1.28
CA LEU A 74 -22.56 4.14 1.11
C LEU A 74 -24.10 4.11 1.00
N ARG A 75 -24.79 5.05 1.66
CA ARG A 75 -26.24 5.23 1.49
C ARG A 75 -26.62 5.61 0.06
N ARG A 76 -25.68 6.12 -0.74
CA ARG A 76 -25.89 6.57 -2.12
C ARG A 76 -25.47 5.54 -3.18
N GLY A 77 -24.88 4.40 -2.78
CA GLY A 77 -24.51 3.31 -3.70
C GLY A 77 -23.22 3.53 -4.51
N GLU A 78 -22.35 4.43 -4.06
CA GLU A 78 -21.07 4.73 -4.72
C GLU A 78 -20.03 3.60 -4.50
N SER A 79 -19.09 3.47 -5.44
CA SER A 79 -18.02 2.46 -5.39
C SER A 79 -17.08 2.71 -4.19
N PRO A 80 -16.76 1.69 -3.37
CA PRO A 80 -15.80 1.81 -2.26
C PRO A 80 -14.35 2.04 -2.69
N VAL A 81 -14.06 1.93 -3.99
CA VAL A 81 -12.69 1.97 -4.51
C VAL A 81 -12.25 3.40 -4.69
N HIS A 82 -11.09 3.76 -4.15
CA HIS A 82 -10.38 5.02 -4.44
C HIS A 82 -9.39 4.80 -5.60
N PRO A 83 -9.79 4.98 -6.87
CA PRO A 83 -8.95 4.67 -8.02
C PRO A 83 -7.63 5.45 -8.04
N GLY A 84 -7.62 6.68 -7.52
CA GLY A 84 -6.40 7.49 -7.38
C GLY A 84 -5.41 6.89 -6.38
N ALA A 85 -5.87 6.48 -5.19
CA ALA A 85 -5.04 5.86 -4.17
C ALA A 85 -4.48 4.50 -4.65
N ALA A 86 -5.32 3.67 -5.29
CA ALA A 86 -4.91 2.39 -5.85
C ALA A 86 -3.81 2.56 -6.89
N ARG A 87 -3.94 3.56 -7.77
CA ARG A 87 -2.94 3.87 -8.79
C ARG A 87 -1.65 4.39 -8.17
N LEU A 88 -1.72 5.27 -7.18
CA LEU A 88 -0.55 5.82 -6.51
C LEU A 88 0.25 4.74 -5.76
N VAL A 89 -0.41 3.88 -5.00
CA VAL A 89 0.23 2.79 -4.26
C VAL A 89 0.80 1.74 -5.22
N GLY A 90 0.09 1.42 -6.30
CA GLY A 90 0.61 0.56 -7.35
C GLY A 90 1.89 1.12 -7.99
N VAL A 91 1.88 2.40 -8.39
CA VAL A 91 3.04 3.08 -8.98
C VAL A 91 4.20 3.12 -7.99
N ALA A 92 3.96 3.51 -6.73
CA ALA A 92 4.99 3.56 -5.70
C ALA A 92 5.64 2.20 -5.47
N SER A 93 4.83 1.13 -5.43
CA SER A 93 5.32 -0.24 -5.27
C SER A 93 6.19 -0.69 -6.46
N VAL A 94 5.76 -0.38 -7.69
CA VAL A 94 6.53 -0.72 -8.90
C VAL A 94 7.84 0.06 -8.95
N VAL A 95 7.83 1.36 -8.65
CA VAL A 95 9.03 2.20 -8.63
C VAL A 95 10.00 1.74 -7.54
N PHE A 96 9.50 1.39 -6.36
CA PHE A 96 10.30 0.84 -5.28
C PHE A 96 11.00 -0.45 -5.68
N CYS A 97 10.26 -1.45 -6.17
CA CYS A 97 10.83 -2.71 -6.62
C CYS A 97 11.84 -2.50 -7.76
N GLY A 98 11.49 -1.69 -8.75
CA GLY A 98 12.36 -1.42 -9.90
C GLY A 98 13.66 -0.72 -9.52
N SER A 99 13.59 0.30 -8.65
CA SER A 99 14.79 0.99 -8.16
C SER A 99 15.67 0.09 -7.29
N ALA A 100 15.07 -0.68 -6.39
CA ALA A 100 15.81 -1.65 -5.58
C ALA A 100 16.54 -2.69 -6.45
N THR A 101 15.88 -3.25 -7.47
CA THR A 101 16.50 -4.20 -8.41
C THR A 101 17.62 -3.56 -9.23
N ALA A 102 17.42 -2.36 -9.77
CA ALA A 102 18.43 -1.67 -10.58
C ALA A 102 19.71 -1.39 -9.79
N ILE A 103 19.58 -0.92 -8.54
CA ILE A 103 20.73 -0.64 -7.67
C ILE A 103 21.41 -1.95 -7.26
N ALA A 104 20.65 -3.02 -6.99
CA ALA A 104 21.24 -4.33 -6.66
C ALA A 104 22.09 -4.87 -7.83
N ILE A 105 21.61 -4.74 -9.07
CA ILE A 105 22.37 -5.12 -10.28
C ILE A 105 23.63 -4.26 -10.40
N ALA A 106 23.51 -2.94 -10.23
CA ALA A 106 24.65 -2.02 -10.32
C ALA A 106 25.71 -2.27 -9.24
N ALA A 107 25.30 -2.70 -8.05
CA ALA A 107 26.20 -3.07 -6.96
C ALA A 107 26.91 -4.41 -7.22
N ALA A 108 26.20 -5.40 -7.80
CA ALA A 108 26.77 -6.71 -8.13
C ALA A 108 27.72 -6.68 -9.35
N ALA A 109 27.62 -5.66 -10.19
CA ALA A 109 28.48 -5.48 -11.37
C ALA A 109 29.79 -4.71 -11.08
N ARG A 110 30.04 -4.32 -9.83
CA ARG A 110 31.31 -3.74 -9.36
C ARG A 110 32.18 -4.79 -8.70
#